data_AF-A0A3M0MH41-F1
#
_entry.id   AF-A0A3M0MH41-F1
#
_cell.length_a   1.000
_cell.length_b   1.000
_cell.length_c   1.000
_cell.angle_alpha   90.00
_cell.angle_beta   90.00
_cell.angle_gamma   90.00
#
_symmetry.space_group_name_H-M   'P 1'
#
loop_
_entity.id
_entity.type
_entity.pdbx_description
1 polymer ?
#
loop_
_entity_poly.entity_id
_entity_poly.type
_entity_poly.pdbx_seq_one_letter_code
_entity_poly.pdbx_strand_id
1 'polypeptide(L)'
;MTEAVNLGVILLCHANLRMAARMARIWADGGARVVIHIDAKAPASDVAEMKQSLSDLPDIAYSRRIRCNWGRFSLIEATQHAASQLLETWPETTHVYLASGSCLPLRPIADLRAFLALDPNRDYIESVDTNEVGWVIGGLNEERFTLYFPVDWRKHRKLFDRCVEIQRKLGIRRKLPRGLTPHLGSQWWCLTANTLRAILNDPRRKEYDRFFRRSWIPDESYFQSLARRHSGSIESRSLTFARFDHRGRPYQAYDDHLQVLEEANCFVARKIWPGATQLLGYFPRPAGPGPDPTPPQPANIERLIARTVSRRILGRPGLYMQSRFPRKDSENGKTSAPYAVFQGLTDIFPGFEDWLRDYLPGDVHGHLLGPEMVEFAGRPEIGPGALSSSAVLRDYDPQGFLTALIRMTEQMQVFQFSPRDNQDLNWFMATDPNAYLFVVTGAWNLPLLDMDMPFDDIRRITAKLQRTEMELLEVLNSVWVKARVQLWEFNDFIARPQAILDKALGQIDPDAKPVTKLPPMRDITGLPEHLQRLRNSGLHPRLTGDQPITKASHILARNNI
;
A
#
# COMPACT_ATOMS: atom_id res chain seq x y z
N MET A 1 -45.32 -6.59 -16.02
CA MET A 1 -44.66 -6.09 -17.24
C MET A 1 -43.56 -5.15 -16.76
N THR A 2 -42.29 -5.55 -16.87
CA THR A 2 -41.16 -4.66 -16.53
C THR A 2 -41.18 -3.47 -17.49
N GLU A 3 -41.24 -2.24 -16.97
CA GLU A 3 -41.20 -1.05 -17.81
C GLU A 3 -39.92 -1.04 -18.66
N ALA A 4 -40.06 -0.76 -19.95
CA ALA A 4 -38.93 -0.76 -20.87
C ALA A 4 -37.96 0.39 -20.53
N VAL A 5 -36.69 0.08 -20.26
CA VAL A 5 -35.67 1.11 -20.01
C VAL A 5 -35.24 1.75 -21.33
N ASN A 6 -35.49 3.06 -21.47
CA ASN A 6 -34.97 3.91 -22.53
C ASN A 6 -33.75 4.64 -22.01
N LEU A 7 -32.57 4.15 -22.42
CA LEU A 7 -31.29 4.64 -21.91
C LEU A 7 -30.81 5.84 -22.73
N GLY A 8 -30.58 6.95 -22.05
CA GLY A 8 -29.83 8.09 -22.55
C GLY A 8 -28.40 8.09 -21.99
N VAL A 9 -27.43 8.57 -22.77
CA VAL A 9 -26.02 8.63 -22.40
C VAL A 9 -25.48 10.03 -22.64
N ILE A 10 -24.89 10.62 -21.62
CA ILE A 10 -24.10 11.85 -21.74
C ILE A 10 -22.64 11.44 -21.88
N LEU A 11 -22.01 11.79 -22.99
CA LEU A 11 -20.60 11.47 -23.25
C LEU A 11 -19.74 12.74 -23.21
N LEU A 12 -18.92 12.88 -22.16
CA LEU A 12 -17.97 13.99 -22.01
C LEU A 12 -16.63 13.68 -22.68
N CYS A 13 -16.25 14.47 -23.69
CA CYS A 13 -15.08 14.25 -24.54
C CYS A 13 -14.14 15.46 -24.51
N HIS A 14 -12.84 15.23 -24.29
CA HIS A 14 -11.84 16.31 -24.30
C HIS A 14 -10.51 15.93 -24.97
N ALA A 15 -10.26 14.64 -25.19
CA ALA A 15 -9.02 14.11 -25.74
C ALA A 15 -9.32 12.81 -26.50
N ASN A 16 -8.49 12.49 -27.50
CA ASN A 16 -8.61 11.32 -28.36
C ASN A 16 -10.05 11.12 -28.89
N LEU A 17 -10.50 12.04 -29.75
CA LEU A 17 -11.87 12.02 -30.24
C LEU A 17 -12.20 10.81 -31.12
N ARG A 18 -11.20 10.16 -31.74
CA ARG A 18 -11.38 8.88 -32.44
C ARG A 18 -11.82 7.77 -31.49
N MET A 19 -11.14 7.63 -30.34
CA MET A 19 -11.55 6.68 -29.31
C MET A 19 -12.93 7.04 -28.76
N ALA A 20 -13.19 8.31 -28.52
CA ALA A 20 -14.50 8.77 -28.04
C ALA A 20 -15.62 8.47 -29.05
N ALA A 21 -15.35 8.61 -30.36
CA ALA A 21 -16.30 8.26 -31.42
C ALA A 21 -16.64 6.77 -31.39
N ARG A 22 -15.63 5.91 -31.24
CA ARG A 22 -15.83 4.47 -31.05
C ARG A 22 -16.72 4.19 -29.83
N MET A 23 -16.48 4.84 -28.69
CA MET A 23 -17.34 4.66 -27.52
C MET A 23 -18.77 5.11 -27.78
N ALA A 24 -18.97 6.27 -28.43
CA ALA A 24 -20.30 6.77 -28.77
C ALA A 24 -21.08 5.80 -29.67
N ARG A 25 -20.41 5.22 -30.68
CA ARG A 25 -20.99 4.22 -31.55
C ARG A 25 -21.42 2.97 -30.79
N ILE A 26 -20.59 2.44 -29.87
CA ILE A 26 -20.96 1.29 -29.04
C ILE A 26 -22.25 1.55 -28.26
N TRP A 27 -22.39 2.75 -27.68
CA TRP A 27 -23.62 3.14 -26.97
C TRP A 27 -24.83 3.24 -27.91
N ALA A 28 -24.67 3.91 -29.05
CA ALA A 28 -25.74 4.12 -30.03
C ALA A 28 -26.20 2.80 -30.68
N ASP A 29 -25.28 1.97 -31.15
CA ASP A 29 -25.58 0.66 -31.74
C ASP A 29 -26.24 -0.28 -30.71
N GLY A 30 -25.96 -0.08 -29.42
CA GLY A 30 -26.64 -0.75 -28.30
C GLY A 30 -28.07 -0.24 -28.01
N GLY A 31 -28.57 0.70 -28.80
CA GLY A 31 -29.90 1.29 -28.69
C GLY A 31 -30.03 2.41 -27.65
N ALA A 32 -28.92 3.02 -27.22
CA ALA A 32 -28.96 4.18 -26.35
C ALA A 32 -28.99 5.48 -27.15
N ARG A 33 -29.69 6.51 -26.64
CA ARG A 33 -29.62 7.87 -27.20
C ARG A 33 -28.42 8.58 -26.62
N VAL A 34 -27.55 9.18 -27.44
CA VAL A 34 -26.27 9.72 -26.97
C VAL A 34 -26.18 11.22 -27.22
N VAL A 35 -25.94 12.00 -26.17
CA VAL A 35 -25.52 13.40 -26.29
C VAL A 35 -24.04 13.52 -26.00
N ILE A 36 -23.30 14.01 -27.00
CA ILE A 36 -21.85 14.18 -26.92
C ILE A 36 -21.52 15.63 -26.61
N HIS A 37 -20.85 15.87 -25.49
CA HIS A 37 -20.16 17.13 -25.22
C HIS A 37 -18.71 17.01 -25.65
N ILE A 38 -18.23 17.97 -26.46
CA ILE A 38 -16.82 18.07 -26.84
C ILE A 38 -16.25 19.37 -26.25
N ASP A 39 -15.19 19.26 -25.45
CA ASP A 39 -14.52 20.42 -24.85
C ASP A 39 -14.19 21.47 -25.92
N ALA A 40 -14.46 22.74 -25.61
CA ALA A 40 -14.18 23.86 -26.50
C ALA A 40 -12.68 24.00 -26.87
N LYS A 41 -11.77 23.37 -26.09
CA LYS A 41 -10.33 23.31 -26.38
C LYS A 41 -9.96 22.31 -27.48
N ALA A 42 -10.83 21.36 -27.81
CA ALA A 42 -10.51 20.35 -28.82
C ALA A 42 -10.32 21.00 -30.21
N PRO A 43 -9.32 20.57 -31.00
CA PRO A 43 -9.08 21.08 -32.34
C PRO A 43 -10.30 20.93 -33.24
N ALA A 44 -10.56 21.92 -34.10
CA ALA A 44 -11.71 21.90 -34.99
C ALA A 44 -11.67 20.73 -36.00
N SER A 45 -10.47 20.34 -36.45
CA SER A 45 -10.23 19.18 -37.32
C SER A 45 -10.74 17.89 -36.68
N ASP A 46 -10.32 17.61 -35.44
CA ASP A 46 -10.66 16.38 -34.73
C ASP A 46 -12.17 16.32 -34.43
N VAL A 47 -12.78 17.49 -34.17
CA VAL A 47 -14.23 17.61 -33.98
C VAL A 47 -14.98 17.30 -35.27
N ALA A 48 -14.51 17.83 -36.41
CA ALA A 48 -15.12 17.58 -37.71
C ALA A 48 -15.00 16.09 -38.08
N GLU A 49 -13.83 15.48 -37.87
CA GLU A 49 -13.60 14.05 -38.11
C GLU A 49 -14.53 13.18 -37.26
N MET A 50 -14.65 13.45 -35.96
CA MET A 50 -15.57 12.74 -35.07
C MET A 50 -17.02 12.85 -35.56
N LYS A 51 -17.46 14.06 -35.91
CA LYS A 51 -18.83 14.28 -36.40
C LYS A 51 -19.11 13.54 -37.70
N GLN A 52 -18.15 13.54 -38.62
CA GLN A 52 -18.26 12.81 -39.88
C GLN A 52 -18.30 11.30 -39.65
N SER A 53 -17.49 10.77 -38.73
CA SER A 53 -17.45 9.34 -38.41
C SER A 53 -18.69 8.78 -37.73
N LEU A 54 -19.60 9.66 -37.27
CA LEU A 54 -20.83 9.32 -36.56
C LEU A 54 -22.08 9.87 -37.26
N SER A 55 -21.96 10.42 -38.47
CA SER A 55 -23.08 11.08 -39.15
C SER A 55 -24.16 10.10 -39.63
N ASP A 56 -23.83 8.82 -39.71
CA ASP A 56 -24.74 7.72 -40.02
C ASP A 56 -25.65 7.31 -38.84
N LEU A 57 -25.37 7.80 -37.62
CA LEU A 57 -26.10 7.44 -36.41
C LEU A 57 -27.12 8.54 -36.03
N PRO A 58 -28.43 8.34 -36.26
CA PRO A 58 -29.46 9.35 -35.98
C PRO A 58 -29.68 9.57 -34.47
N ASP A 59 -29.21 8.63 -33.64
CA ASP A 59 -29.39 8.63 -32.18
C ASP A 59 -28.31 9.40 -31.44
N ILE A 60 -27.47 10.13 -32.18
CA ILE A 60 -26.39 10.95 -31.65
C ILE A 60 -26.70 12.42 -31.85
N ALA A 61 -26.69 13.18 -30.75
CA ALA A 61 -26.76 14.63 -30.76
C ALA A 61 -25.50 15.25 -30.13
N TYR A 62 -25.20 16.50 -30.48
CA TYR A 62 -24.04 17.22 -29.98
C TYR A 62 -24.47 18.39 -29.11
N SER A 63 -23.89 18.49 -27.91
CA SER A 63 -24.19 19.59 -27.00
C SER A 63 -23.29 20.79 -27.17
N ARG A 64 -23.75 21.91 -26.58
CA ARG A 64 -22.99 23.15 -26.52
C ARG A 64 -21.60 22.89 -25.96
N ARG A 65 -20.57 23.26 -26.73
CA ARG A 65 -19.16 23.14 -26.33
C ARG A 65 -18.84 24.11 -25.21
N ILE A 66 -18.31 23.59 -24.10
CA ILE A 66 -17.88 24.36 -22.92
C ILE A 66 -16.38 24.13 -22.73
N ARG A 67 -15.65 25.17 -22.36
CA ARG A 67 -14.22 25.09 -22.06
C ARG A 67 -14.03 24.51 -20.67
N CYS A 68 -13.73 23.22 -20.57
CA CYS A 68 -13.68 22.54 -19.28
C CYS A 68 -12.27 22.54 -18.68
N ASN A 69 -12.18 22.79 -17.38
CA ASN A 69 -10.95 22.61 -16.60
C ASN A 69 -11.18 21.52 -15.55
N TRP A 70 -10.11 20.78 -15.21
CA TRP A 70 -10.20 19.69 -14.25
C TRP A 70 -10.58 20.20 -12.85
N GLY A 71 -11.52 19.52 -12.20
CA GLY A 71 -11.99 19.87 -10.85
C GLY A 71 -12.70 21.22 -10.76
N ARG A 72 -13.24 21.72 -11.89
CA ARG A 72 -13.95 23.00 -11.96
C ARG A 72 -15.41 22.81 -12.35
N PHE A 73 -16.22 23.80 -11.96
CA PHE A 73 -17.65 23.85 -12.28
C PHE A 73 -18.00 23.77 -13.77
N SER A 74 -17.07 24.12 -14.66
CA SER A 74 -17.23 23.95 -16.10
C SER A 74 -17.57 22.52 -16.52
N LEU A 75 -17.18 21.50 -15.74
CA LEU A 75 -17.58 20.10 -16.00
C LEU A 75 -19.06 19.88 -15.67
N ILE A 76 -19.56 20.45 -14.57
CA ILE A 76 -20.98 20.41 -14.23
C ILE A 76 -21.80 21.14 -15.27
N GLU A 77 -21.37 22.34 -15.70
CA GLU A 77 -22.04 23.12 -16.73
C GLU A 77 -22.15 22.36 -18.05
N ALA A 78 -21.08 21.68 -18.47
CA ALA A 78 -21.10 20.79 -19.63
C ALA A 78 -22.11 19.65 -19.47
N THR A 79 -22.11 18.97 -18.32
CA THR A 79 -23.07 17.90 -18.02
C THR A 79 -24.51 18.41 -17.99
N GLN A 80 -24.77 19.57 -17.38
CA GLN A 80 -26.11 20.17 -17.31
C GLN A 80 -26.65 20.48 -18.70
N HIS A 81 -25.86 21.12 -19.57
CA HIS A 81 -26.28 21.41 -20.95
C HIS A 81 -26.54 20.13 -21.75
N ALA A 82 -25.68 19.13 -21.63
CA ALA A 82 -25.86 17.85 -22.31
C ALA A 82 -27.10 17.10 -21.80
N ALA A 83 -27.33 17.12 -20.49
CA ALA A 83 -28.48 16.49 -19.85
C ALA A 83 -29.81 17.15 -20.27
N SER A 84 -29.88 18.48 -20.23
CA SER A 84 -31.06 19.23 -20.69
C SER A 84 -31.38 18.89 -22.14
N GLN A 85 -30.38 18.94 -23.02
CA GLN A 85 -30.58 18.61 -24.43
C GLN A 85 -31.02 17.16 -24.65
N LEU A 86 -30.44 16.19 -23.93
CA LEU A 86 -30.82 14.78 -24.02
C LEU A 86 -32.31 14.60 -23.66
N LEU A 87 -32.74 15.19 -22.55
CA LEU A 87 -34.09 15.06 -22.02
C LEU A 87 -35.15 15.84 -22.83
N GLU A 88 -34.73 16.90 -23.52
CA GLU A 88 -35.57 17.68 -24.45
C GLU A 88 -35.70 16.97 -25.81
N THR A 89 -34.61 16.39 -26.32
CA THR A 89 -34.58 15.71 -27.63
C THR A 89 -35.31 14.37 -27.57
N TRP A 90 -35.19 13.64 -26.46
CA TRP A 90 -35.82 12.33 -26.25
C TRP A 90 -36.59 12.31 -24.92
N PRO A 91 -37.81 12.85 -24.88
CA PRO A 91 -38.63 12.93 -23.66
C PRO A 91 -38.95 11.56 -23.02
N GLU A 92 -38.94 10.50 -23.81
CA GLU A 92 -39.19 9.11 -23.40
C GLU A 92 -38.03 8.47 -22.62
N THR A 93 -36.90 9.16 -22.50
CA THR A 93 -35.73 8.70 -21.72
C THR A 93 -36.14 8.41 -20.28
N THR A 94 -35.82 7.22 -19.79
CA THR A 94 -36.11 6.80 -18.40
C THR A 94 -34.88 6.86 -17.51
N HIS A 95 -33.70 6.57 -18.06
CA HIS A 95 -32.43 6.59 -17.34
C HIS A 95 -31.36 7.34 -18.12
N VAL A 96 -30.49 8.05 -17.43
CA VAL A 96 -29.38 8.81 -18.00
C VAL A 96 -28.07 8.35 -17.36
N TYR A 97 -27.17 7.85 -18.19
CA TYR A 97 -25.83 7.41 -17.81
C TYR A 97 -24.81 8.49 -18.15
N LEU A 98 -23.97 8.88 -17.19
CA LEU A 98 -22.86 9.80 -17.44
C LEU A 98 -21.58 9.02 -17.73
N ALA A 99 -21.01 9.23 -18.91
CA ALA A 99 -19.78 8.58 -19.37
C ALA A 99 -18.75 9.59 -19.91
N SER A 100 -17.51 9.13 -20.09
CA SER A 100 -16.47 9.87 -20.82
C SER A 100 -16.07 9.12 -22.09
N GLY A 101 -15.39 9.81 -23.02
CA GLY A 101 -14.77 9.16 -24.19
C GLY A 101 -13.68 8.10 -23.88
N SER A 102 -13.48 7.77 -22.61
CA SER A 102 -12.57 6.72 -22.13
C SER A 102 -13.25 5.67 -21.24
N CYS A 103 -14.59 5.69 -21.20
CA CYS A 103 -15.42 4.68 -20.55
C CYS A 103 -15.79 3.63 -21.60
N LEU A 104 -15.31 2.41 -21.42
CA LEU A 104 -15.60 1.30 -22.34
C LEU A 104 -16.69 0.42 -21.74
N PRO A 105 -17.83 0.23 -22.43
CA PRO A 105 -18.76 -0.83 -22.11
C PRO A 105 -18.07 -2.19 -22.23
N LEU A 106 -18.11 -3.00 -21.16
CA LEU A 106 -17.57 -4.36 -21.15
C LEU A 106 -18.66 -5.39 -21.49
N ARG A 107 -19.92 -5.02 -21.28
CA ARG A 107 -21.09 -5.85 -21.53
C ARG A 107 -21.96 -5.23 -22.63
N PRO A 108 -22.78 -6.03 -23.32
CA PRO A 108 -23.84 -5.52 -24.18
C PRO A 108 -24.68 -4.45 -23.45
N ILE A 109 -25.06 -3.39 -24.16
CA ILE A 109 -25.90 -2.33 -23.57
C ILE A 109 -27.28 -2.87 -23.13
N ALA A 110 -27.75 -3.93 -23.79
CA ALA A 110 -28.96 -4.66 -23.41
C ALA A 110 -28.91 -5.21 -21.97
N ASP A 111 -27.75 -5.71 -21.52
CA ASP A 111 -27.56 -6.20 -20.16
C ASP A 111 -27.72 -5.07 -19.14
N LEU A 112 -27.13 -3.90 -19.41
CA LEU A 112 -27.28 -2.73 -18.55
C LEU A 112 -28.75 -2.29 -18.47
N ARG A 113 -29.46 -2.27 -19.61
CA ARG A 113 -30.88 -1.92 -19.65
C ARG A 113 -31.73 -2.94 -18.86
N ALA A 114 -31.45 -4.23 -18.99
CA ALA A 114 -32.13 -5.28 -18.26
C ALA A 114 -31.88 -5.19 -16.75
N PHE A 115 -30.64 -4.90 -16.33
CA PHE A 115 -30.28 -4.66 -14.94
C PHE A 115 -31.02 -3.44 -14.37
N LEU A 116 -31.06 -2.32 -15.09
CA LEU A 116 -31.81 -1.12 -14.68
C LEU A 116 -33.32 -1.39 -14.61
N ALA A 117 -33.85 -2.28 -15.45
CA ALA A 117 -35.27 -2.64 -15.45
C ALA A 117 -35.69 -3.47 -14.22
N LEU A 118 -34.73 -4.01 -13.45
CA LEU A 118 -35.03 -4.71 -12.18
C LEU A 118 -35.60 -3.76 -11.12
N ASP A 119 -35.16 -2.51 -11.10
CA ASP A 119 -35.70 -1.44 -10.25
C ASP A 119 -35.66 -0.09 -11.00
N PRO A 120 -36.69 0.22 -11.81
CA PRO A 120 -36.71 1.40 -12.68
C PRO A 120 -36.70 2.76 -11.96
N ASN A 121 -36.95 2.76 -10.64
CA ASN A 121 -37.01 3.98 -9.83
C ASN A 121 -35.69 4.25 -9.08
N ARG A 122 -34.66 3.42 -9.30
CA ARG A 122 -33.41 3.47 -8.55
C ARG A 122 -32.35 4.32 -9.25
N ASP A 123 -31.80 5.26 -8.51
CA ASP A 123 -30.63 6.05 -8.90
C ASP A 123 -29.33 5.38 -8.43
N TYR A 124 -28.36 5.23 -9.32
CA TYR A 124 -27.03 4.68 -9.03
C TYR A 124 -26.00 5.80 -9.01
N ILE A 125 -25.74 6.33 -7.81
CA ILE A 125 -24.78 7.41 -7.58
C ILE A 125 -24.12 7.24 -6.23
N GLU A 126 -22.80 7.05 -6.23
CA GLU A 126 -22.01 7.04 -5.00
C GLU A 126 -22.15 8.40 -4.32
N SER A 127 -22.62 8.40 -3.07
CA SER A 127 -22.93 9.61 -2.33
C SER A 127 -22.79 9.35 -0.83
N VAL A 128 -21.58 9.58 -0.32
CA VAL A 128 -21.20 9.46 1.08
C VAL A 128 -21.26 10.83 1.75
N ASP A 129 -21.79 10.90 2.97
CA ASP A 129 -21.84 12.15 3.73
C ASP A 129 -20.41 12.58 4.08
N THR A 130 -20.11 13.86 3.87
CA THR A 130 -18.83 14.48 4.22
C THR A 130 -18.52 14.47 5.72
N ASN A 131 -19.54 14.38 6.56
CA ASN A 131 -19.43 14.32 8.02
C ASN A 131 -19.11 12.91 8.53
N GLU A 132 -19.37 11.88 7.73
CA GLU A 132 -19.06 10.48 8.06
C GLU A 132 -17.70 10.12 7.46
N VAL A 133 -16.76 9.76 8.35
CA VAL A 133 -15.32 9.70 8.11
C VAL A 133 -14.96 8.67 7.02
N GLY A 134 -14.10 9.05 6.06
CA GLY A 134 -13.19 8.10 5.40
C GLY A 134 -13.10 8.08 3.87
N TRP A 135 -13.93 8.82 3.13
CA TRP A 135 -13.93 8.70 1.65
C TRP A 135 -12.70 9.34 0.96
N VAL A 136 -12.15 10.42 1.54
CA VAL A 136 -10.95 11.07 0.98
C VAL A 136 -9.70 10.52 1.65
N ILE A 137 -8.92 9.71 0.91
CA ILE A 137 -7.57 9.27 1.29
C ILE A 137 -6.64 10.49 1.22
N GLY A 138 -6.68 11.33 2.27
CA GLY A 138 -5.87 12.54 2.41
C GLY A 138 -6.34 13.75 1.58
N GLY A 139 -6.45 14.91 2.23
CA GLY A 139 -6.77 16.18 1.57
C GLY A 139 -7.91 16.95 2.24
N LEU A 140 -8.34 18.03 1.58
CA LEU A 140 -9.48 18.85 2.00
C LEU A 140 -10.75 17.99 1.88
N ASN A 141 -11.48 17.76 2.97
CA ASN A 141 -12.78 17.06 2.97
C ASN A 141 -13.91 18.09 3.12
N GLU A 142 -14.26 18.47 4.34
CA GLU A 142 -15.21 19.56 4.62
C GLU A 142 -14.75 20.90 4.01
N GLU A 143 -13.43 21.15 4.02
CA GLU A 143 -12.81 22.36 3.48
C GLU A 143 -13.07 22.57 1.99
N ARG A 144 -13.45 21.53 1.22
CA ARG A 144 -13.87 21.67 -0.19
C ARG A 144 -15.09 22.57 -0.36
N PHE A 145 -15.92 22.64 0.67
CA PHE A 145 -17.20 23.34 0.69
C PHE A 145 -17.12 24.64 1.49
N THR A 146 -16.31 24.66 2.55
CA THR A 146 -16.18 25.82 3.45
C THR A 146 -15.15 26.84 2.98
N LEU A 147 -14.19 26.49 2.13
CA LEU A 147 -13.22 27.43 1.55
C LEU A 147 -13.57 27.84 0.11
N TYR A 148 -12.91 28.90 -0.38
CA TYR A 148 -12.98 29.35 -1.77
C TYR A 148 -11.80 28.81 -2.59
N PHE A 149 -12.10 28.32 -3.80
CA PHE A 149 -11.11 27.77 -4.72
C PHE A 149 -11.10 28.52 -6.06
N PRO A 150 -10.59 29.76 -6.15
CA PRO A 150 -10.56 30.51 -7.41
C PRO A 150 -9.44 30.05 -8.36
N VAL A 151 -8.39 29.39 -7.86
CA VAL A 151 -7.17 29.06 -8.61
C VAL A 151 -7.14 27.62 -9.08
N ASP A 152 -6.63 27.39 -10.30
CA ASP A 152 -6.53 26.04 -10.88
C ASP A 152 -5.34 25.30 -10.29
N TRP A 153 -5.62 24.19 -9.60
CA TRP A 153 -4.63 23.40 -8.90
C TRP A 153 -3.55 22.80 -9.80
N ARG A 154 -3.91 22.35 -11.01
CA ARG A 154 -2.95 21.72 -11.94
C ARG A 154 -2.01 22.74 -12.53
N LYS A 155 -2.48 23.97 -12.77
CA LYS A 155 -1.67 25.05 -13.35
C LYS A 155 -0.86 25.83 -12.32
N HIS A 156 -1.41 26.05 -11.14
CA HIS A 156 -0.85 26.97 -10.13
C HIS A 156 -0.87 26.36 -8.73
N ARG A 157 -0.26 25.18 -8.55
CA ARG A 157 -0.23 24.43 -7.29
C ARG A 157 0.21 25.26 -6.07
N LYS A 158 1.33 25.98 -6.17
CA LYS A 158 1.85 26.81 -5.06
C LYS A 158 0.87 27.91 -4.64
N LEU A 159 0.21 28.55 -5.61
CA LEU A 159 -0.76 29.60 -5.33
C LEU A 159 -2.04 29.01 -4.72
N PHE A 160 -2.49 27.86 -5.22
CA PHE A 160 -3.60 27.12 -4.60
C PHE A 160 -3.32 26.82 -3.14
N ASP A 161 -2.15 26.24 -2.83
CA ASP A 161 -1.78 25.85 -1.46
C ASP A 161 -1.70 27.07 -0.55
N ARG A 162 -1.08 28.15 -1.02
CA ARG A 162 -1.03 29.43 -0.28
C ARG A 162 -2.42 30.03 -0.05
N CYS A 163 -3.32 29.97 -1.02
CA CYS A 163 -4.70 30.42 -0.85
C CYS A 163 -5.44 29.62 0.22
N VAL A 164 -5.23 28.30 0.30
CA VAL A 164 -5.82 27.46 1.34
C VAL A 164 -5.26 27.85 2.72
N GLU A 165 -3.94 27.99 2.84
CA GLU A 165 -3.29 28.37 4.09
C GLU A 165 -3.72 29.75 4.58
N ILE A 166 -3.82 30.74 3.69
CA ILE A 166 -4.31 32.08 4.05
C ILE A 166 -5.75 32.02 4.55
N GLN A 167 -6.63 31.30 3.86
CA GLN A 167 -8.03 31.19 4.29
C GLN A 167 -8.17 30.49 5.64
N ARG A 168 -7.35 29.46 5.91
CA ARG A 168 -7.26 28.80 7.22
C ARG A 168 -6.82 29.78 8.31
N LYS A 169 -5.76 30.56 8.07
CA LYS A 169 -5.26 31.56 9.01
C LYS A 169 -6.28 32.68 9.29
N LEU A 170 -7.06 33.06 8.29
CA LEU A 170 -8.12 34.07 8.40
C LEU A 170 -9.45 33.52 8.95
N GLY A 171 -9.54 32.22 9.24
CA GLY A 171 -10.78 31.60 9.78
C GLY A 171 -11.97 31.65 8.80
N ILE A 172 -11.72 31.74 7.49
CA ILE A 172 -12.78 31.85 6.49
C ILE A 172 -13.60 30.54 6.46
N ARG A 173 -14.92 30.66 6.66
CA ARG A 173 -15.88 29.55 6.49
C ARG A 173 -17.11 30.01 5.73
N ARG A 174 -17.29 29.48 4.51
CA ARG A 174 -18.48 29.68 3.69
C ARG A 174 -19.67 28.98 4.30
N LYS A 175 -20.81 29.68 4.34
CA LYS A 175 -22.10 29.08 4.74
C LYS A 175 -22.63 28.21 3.61
N LEU A 176 -23.11 27.02 3.96
CA LEU A 176 -23.81 26.12 3.05
C LEU A 176 -25.20 26.69 2.72
N PRO A 177 -25.70 26.51 1.47
CA PRO A 177 -27.10 26.77 1.12
C PRO A 177 -28.05 26.06 2.08
N ARG A 178 -29.13 26.73 2.49
CA ARG A 178 -30.07 26.17 3.49
C ARG A 178 -30.67 24.85 3.01
N GLY A 179 -30.53 23.78 3.80
CA GLY A 179 -31.07 22.45 3.49
C GLY A 179 -30.28 21.69 2.41
N LEU A 180 -29.04 22.09 2.12
CA LEU A 180 -28.10 21.32 1.31
C LEU A 180 -27.12 20.59 2.24
N THR A 181 -27.09 19.27 2.18
CA THR A 181 -26.07 18.44 2.83
C THR A 181 -25.05 18.00 1.78
N PRO A 182 -23.78 18.44 1.87
CA PRO A 182 -22.74 18.02 0.93
C PRO A 182 -22.50 16.51 1.00
N HIS A 183 -22.55 15.86 -0.16
CA HIS A 183 -22.15 14.48 -0.33
C HIS A 183 -21.01 14.39 -1.35
N LEU A 184 -20.14 13.40 -1.18
CA LEU A 184 -19.03 13.10 -2.07
C LEU A 184 -19.20 11.73 -2.71
N GLY A 185 -18.68 11.58 -3.93
CA GLY A 185 -18.62 10.29 -4.61
C GLY A 185 -18.01 10.38 -6.00
N SER A 186 -18.04 9.26 -6.72
CA SER A 186 -17.62 9.19 -8.12
C SER A 186 -18.34 10.22 -9.01
N GLN A 187 -17.59 10.82 -9.94
CA GLN A 187 -18.15 11.64 -11.03
C GLN A 187 -19.14 10.85 -11.91
N TRP A 188 -18.99 9.53 -12.01
CA TRP A 188 -19.76 8.67 -12.92
C TRP A 188 -20.98 8.09 -12.21
N TRP A 189 -22.16 8.36 -12.74
CA TRP A 189 -23.45 7.96 -12.19
C TRP A 189 -24.42 7.52 -13.28
N CYS A 190 -25.49 6.84 -12.87
CA CYS A 190 -26.67 6.57 -13.70
C CYS A 190 -27.90 7.00 -12.90
N LEU A 191 -28.59 8.04 -13.36
CA LEU A 191 -29.75 8.60 -12.69
C LEU A 191 -31.02 8.35 -13.50
N THR A 192 -32.15 8.20 -12.84
CA THR A 192 -33.47 8.25 -13.46
C THR A 192 -33.69 9.63 -14.07
N ALA A 193 -34.44 9.68 -15.18
CA ALA A 193 -34.78 10.93 -15.84
C ALA A 193 -35.61 11.84 -14.92
N ASN A 194 -36.41 11.27 -14.02
CA ASN A 194 -37.19 12.01 -13.03
C ASN A 194 -36.29 12.78 -12.06
N THR A 195 -35.32 12.08 -11.44
CA THR A 195 -34.35 12.71 -10.54
C THR A 195 -33.53 13.76 -11.28
N LEU A 196 -33.04 13.46 -12.49
CA LEU A 196 -32.24 14.42 -13.25
C LEU A 196 -33.03 15.66 -13.66
N ARG A 197 -34.29 15.52 -14.09
CA ARG A 197 -35.18 16.66 -14.36
C ARG A 197 -35.41 17.50 -13.11
N ALA A 198 -35.64 16.86 -11.96
CA ALA A 198 -35.82 17.56 -10.68
C ALA A 198 -34.57 18.39 -10.31
N ILE A 199 -33.37 17.84 -10.52
CA ILE A 199 -32.10 18.55 -10.31
C ILE A 199 -31.97 19.76 -11.26
N LEU A 200 -32.25 19.57 -12.55
CA LEU A 200 -32.07 20.61 -13.58
C LEU A 200 -33.09 21.76 -13.46
N ASN A 201 -34.28 21.44 -12.96
CA ASN A 201 -35.42 22.35 -12.83
C ASN A 201 -35.66 22.83 -11.38
N ASP A 202 -34.76 22.52 -10.43
CA ASP A 202 -34.91 22.98 -9.04
C ASP A 202 -35.00 24.53 -9.01
N PRO A 203 -36.04 25.12 -8.37
CA PRO A 203 -36.20 26.58 -8.29
C PRO A 203 -35.00 27.32 -7.68
N ARG A 204 -34.23 26.65 -6.81
CA ARG A 204 -33.03 27.13 -6.13
C ARG A 204 -31.75 26.72 -6.85
N ARG A 205 -31.80 26.12 -8.04
CA ARG A 205 -30.61 25.72 -8.81
C ARG A 205 -29.58 26.85 -8.96
N LYS A 206 -30.03 28.09 -9.20
CA LYS A 206 -29.12 29.26 -9.31
C LYS A 206 -28.30 29.51 -8.04
N GLU A 207 -28.85 29.21 -6.87
CA GLU A 207 -28.16 29.27 -5.58
C GLU A 207 -27.09 28.18 -5.47
N TYR A 208 -27.45 26.93 -5.84
CA TYR A 208 -26.55 25.79 -5.82
C TYR A 208 -25.39 25.95 -6.83
N ASP A 209 -25.67 26.36 -8.06
CA ASP A 209 -24.66 26.63 -9.08
C ASP A 209 -23.66 27.70 -8.61
N ARG A 210 -24.14 28.78 -7.98
CA ARG A 210 -23.28 29.84 -7.41
C ARG A 210 -22.37 29.29 -6.31
N PHE A 211 -22.90 28.41 -5.47
CA PHE A 211 -22.14 27.78 -4.40
C PHE A 211 -21.05 26.85 -4.95
N PHE A 212 -21.41 25.87 -5.77
CA PHE A 212 -20.47 24.87 -6.30
C PHE A 212 -19.44 25.48 -7.27
N ARG A 213 -19.73 26.63 -7.89
CA ARG A 213 -18.76 27.36 -8.73
C ARG A 213 -17.46 27.72 -8.01
N ARG A 214 -17.50 27.86 -6.69
CA ARG A 214 -16.33 28.21 -5.87
C ARG A 214 -15.81 27.06 -5.01
N SER A 215 -16.39 25.86 -5.15
CA SER A 215 -16.01 24.65 -4.41
C SER A 215 -14.93 23.85 -5.14
N TRP A 216 -14.22 23.00 -4.41
CA TRP A 216 -13.15 22.16 -4.95
C TRP A 216 -13.68 20.84 -5.51
N ILE A 217 -13.34 20.50 -6.75
CA ILE A 217 -13.79 19.29 -7.47
C ILE A 217 -15.32 19.09 -7.31
N PRO A 218 -16.12 20.08 -7.77
CA PRO A 218 -17.55 20.03 -7.54
C PRO A 218 -18.23 18.94 -8.40
N ASP A 219 -17.57 18.42 -9.43
CA ASP A 219 -18.04 17.29 -10.24
C ASP A 219 -18.17 15.96 -9.45
N GLU A 220 -17.52 15.86 -8.29
CA GLU A 220 -17.64 14.74 -7.34
C GLU A 220 -18.60 15.05 -6.17
N SER A 221 -19.33 16.17 -6.20
CA SER A 221 -20.27 16.52 -5.12
C SER A 221 -21.59 17.17 -5.54
N TYR A 222 -21.65 17.83 -6.70
CA TYR A 222 -22.84 18.57 -7.14
C TYR A 222 -24.03 17.63 -7.34
N PHE A 223 -23.88 16.60 -8.19
CA PHE A 223 -24.96 15.67 -8.48
C PHE A 223 -25.26 14.76 -7.29
N GLN A 224 -24.26 14.42 -6.49
CA GLN A 224 -24.38 13.59 -5.28
C GLN A 224 -25.25 14.29 -4.24
N SER A 225 -24.94 15.57 -3.97
CA SER A 225 -25.68 16.37 -2.98
C SER A 225 -27.12 16.64 -3.42
N LEU A 226 -27.35 16.88 -4.71
CA LEU A 226 -28.70 17.14 -5.23
C LEU A 226 -29.51 15.86 -5.46
N ALA A 227 -28.88 14.75 -5.87
CA ALA A 227 -29.56 13.46 -5.95
C ALA A 227 -30.11 13.04 -4.59
N ARG A 228 -29.35 13.20 -3.50
CA ARG A 228 -29.81 12.95 -2.12
C ARG A 228 -31.00 13.81 -1.69
N ARG A 229 -31.24 14.93 -2.37
CA ARG A 229 -32.38 15.83 -2.12
C ARG A 229 -33.61 15.48 -2.94
N HIS A 230 -33.43 14.96 -4.16
CA HIS A 230 -34.52 14.77 -5.13
C HIS A 230 -34.90 13.32 -5.40
N SER A 231 -33.97 12.39 -5.22
CA SER A 231 -34.19 10.97 -5.47
C SER A 231 -35.04 10.35 -4.36
N GLY A 232 -35.98 9.47 -4.74
CA GLY A 232 -36.72 8.64 -3.81
C GLY A 232 -35.99 7.33 -3.42
N SER A 233 -35.02 6.88 -4.23
CA SER A 233 -34.32 5.62 -4.03
C SER A 233 -32.91 5.70 -4.60
N ILE A 234 -31.90 5.64 -3.73
CA ILE A 234 -30.48 5.68 -4.13
C ILE A 234 -29.80 4.39 -3.74
N GLU A 235 -29.08 3.81 -4.69
CA GLU A 235 -28.03 2.86 -4.42
C GLU A 235 -26.66 3.54 -4.54
N SER A 236 -25.96 3.64 -3.40
CA SER A 236 -24.72 4.42 -3.30
C SER A 236 -23.51 3.68 -3.89
N ARG A 237 -23.51 3.49 -5.22
CA ARG A 237 -22.36 3.00 -5.99
C ARG A 237 -22.40 3.54 -7.42
N SER A 238 -21.24 3.56 -8.08
CA SER A 238 -21.15 3.80 -9.52
C SER A 238 -21.30 2.50 -10.30
N LEU A 239 -22.00 2.54 -11.44
CA LEU A 239 -22.01 1.44 -12.41
C LEU A 239 -20.80 1.47 -13.37
N THR A 240 -19.91 2.46 -13.22
CA THR A 240 -18.60 2.50 -13.88
C THR A 240 -17.54 1.99 -12.93
N PHE A 241 -16.83 0.92 -13.30
CA PHE A 241 -15.62 0.52 -12.61
C PHE A 241 -14.50 1.54 -12.87
N ALA A 242 -14.21 2.37 -11.88
CA ALA A 242 -13.13 3.34 -11.92
C ALA A 242 -12.37 3.34 -10.59
N ARG A 243 -11.04 3.21 -10.65
CA ARG A 243 -10.17 3.21 -9.47
C ARG A 243 -9.03 4.21 -9.63
N PHE A 244 -8.53 4.69 -8.51
CA PHE A 244 -7.41 5.62 -8.42
C PHE A 244 -6.24 4.98 -7.68
N ASP A 245 -5.01 5.36 -8.02
CA ASP A 245 -3.83 5.00 -7.26
C ASP A 245 -3.70 5.85 -5.98
N HIS A 246 -2.70 5.53 -5.14
CA HIS A 246 -2.40 6.26 -3.91
C HIS A 246 -2.04 7.74 -4.09
N ARG A 247 -1.87 8.22 -5.33
CA ARG A 247 -1.62 9.63 -5.66
C ARG A 247 -2.86 10.31 -6.26
N GLY A 248 -4.01 9.64 -6.26
CA GLY A 248 -5.24 10.14 -6.87
C GLY A 248 -5.20 10.15 -8.40
N ARG A 249 -4.33 9.35 -9.04
CA ARG A 249 -4.32 9.21 -10.50
C ARG A 249 -5.21 8.04 -10.92
N PRO A 250 -6.05 8.18 -11.95
CA PRO A 250 -6.90 7.10 -12.39
C PRO A 250 -6.06 5.93 -12.90
N TYR A 251 -6.43 4.72 -12.51
CA TYR A 251 -5.88 3.50 -13.04
C TYR A 251 -6.20 3.39 -14.54
N GLN A 252 -5.23 2.93 -15.33
CA GLN A 252 -5.38 2.70 -16.76
C GLN A 252 -5.33 1.20 -17.02
N ALA A 253 -6.36 0.67 -17.67
CA ALA A 253 -6.39 -0.71 -18.15
C ALA A 253 -5.69 -0.83 -19.51
N TYR A 254 -5.04 -1.98 -19.70
CA TYR A 254 -4.23 -2.38 -20.84
C TYR A 254 -4.64 -3.80 -21.27
N ASP A 255 -4.07 -4.32 -22.35
CA ASP A 255 -4.44 -5.64 -22.91
C ASP A 255 -4.32 -6.81 -21.90
N ASP A 256 -3.34 -6.76 -21.00
CA ASP A 256 -3.13 -7.73 -19.92
C ASP A 256 -4.22 -7.73 -18.83
N HIS A 257 -5.12 -6.75 -18.84
CA HIS A 257 -6.25 -6.67 -17.91
C HIS A 257 -7.53 -7.30 -18.44
N LEU A 258 -7.54 -7.83 -19.67
CA LEU A 258 -8.74 -8.37 -20.32
C LEU A 258 -9.45 -9.42 -19.44
N GLN A 259 -8.73 -10.46 -19.02
CA GLN A 259 -9.30 -11.56 -18.25
C GLN A 259 -9.89 -11.07 -16.91
N VAL A 260 -9.15 -10.22 -16.19
CA VAL A 260 -9.57 -9.73 -14.87
C VAL A 260 -10.79 -8.79 -14.99
N LEU A 261 -10.91 -8.03 -16.08
CA LEU A 261 -12.08 -7.20 -16.35
C LEU A 261 -13.31 -8.01 -16.75
N GLU A 262 -13.11 -9.11 -17.49
CA GLU A 262 -14.17 -10.05 -17.83
C GLU A 262 -14.73 -10.74 -16.57
N GLU A 263 -13.85 -11.27 -15.72
CA GLU A 263 -14.24 -11.89 -14.44
C GLU A 263 -14.96 -10.91 -13.50
N ALA A 264 -14.60 -9.62 -13.54
CA ALA A 264 -15.27 -8.60 -12.73
C ALA A 264 -16.73 -8.35 -13.15
N ASN A 265 -17.14 -8.82 -14.33
CA ASN A 265 -18.49 -8.72 -14.89
C ASN A 265 -19.12 -7.30 -14.79
N CYS A 266 -18.29 -6.25 -14.84
CA CYS A 266 -18.75 -4.87 -14.73
C CYS A 266 -19.45 -4.43 -16.03
N PHE A 267 -20.40 -3.49 -15.96
CA PHE A 267 -21.02 -2.97 -17.18
C PHE A 267 -20.07 -2.09 -17.99
N VAL A 268 -19.30 -1.23 -17.31
CA VAL A 268 -18.41 -0.23 -17.92
C VAL A 268 -17.14 -0.14 -17.09
N ALA A 269 -15.98 0.02 -17.74
CA ALA A 269 -14.71 0.27 -17.06
C ALA A 269 -14.04 1.57 -17.53
N ARG A 270 -13.31 2.19 -16.61
CA ARG A 270 -12.54 3.41 -16.81
C ARG A 270 -11.25 3.38 -15.96
N LYS A 271 -10.09 3.81 -16.48
CA LYS A 271 -9.84 4.39 -17.80
C LYS A 271 -9.18 3.35 -18.71
N ILE A 272 -9.59 3.26 -19.96
CA ILE A 272 -8.91 2.38 -20.93
C ILE A 272 -7.79 3.14 -21.65
N TRP A 273 -6.62 2.51 -21.78
CA TRP A 273 -5.53 3.06 -22.58
C TRP A 273 -5.87 2.96 -24.08
N PRO A 274 -5.72 4.03 -24.87
CA PRO A 274 -6.09 3.99 -26.29
C PRO A 274 -5.33 2.97 -27.14
N GLY A 275 -4.13 2.57 -26.71
CA GLY A 275 -3.32 1.55 -27.39
C GLY A 275 -3.65 0.11 -27.02
N ALA A 276 -4.61 -0.13 -26.12
CA ALA A 276 -5.03 -1.47 -25.70
C ALA A 276 -5.93 -2.12 -26.76
N THR A 277 -5.33 -2.46 -27.91
CA THR A 277 -6.08 -2.89 -29.11
C THR A 277 -6.82 -4.20 -28.90
N GLN A 278 -6.25 -5.14 -28.13
CA GLN A 278 -6.90 -6.44 -27.87
C GLN A 278 -8.10 -6.26 -26.94
N LEU A 279 -7.92 -5.53 -25.84
CA LEU A 279 -8.99 -5.23 -24.89
C LEU A 279 -10.11 -4.46 -25.58
N LEU A 280 -9.76 -3.44 -26.36
CA LEU A 280 -10.75 -2.65 -27.09
C LEU A 280 -11.47 -3.52 -28.14
N GLY A 281 -10.76 -4.37 -28.87
CA GLY A 281 -11.35 -5.29 -29.86
C GLY A 281 -12.27 -6.35 -29.26
N TYR A 282 -12.00 -6.76 -28.02
CA TYR A 282 -12.77 -7.77 -27.30
C TYR A 282 -14.08 -7.23 -26.70
N PHE A 283 -14.05 -5.99 -26.19
CA PHE A 283 -15.19 -5.39 -25.48
C PHE A 283 -15.96 -4.36 -26.33
N PRO A 284 -17.30 -4.26 -26.17
CA PRO A 284 -18.14 -5.09 -25.29
C PRO A 284 -18.21 -6.54 -25.78
N ARG A 285 -18.42 -7.48 -24.85
CA ARG A 285 -18.62 -8.88 -25.20
C ARG A 285 -19.83 -9.03 -26.14
N PRO A 286 -19.83 -10.04 -27.04
CA PRO A 286 -20.99 -10.32 -27.88
C PRO A 286 -22.26 -10.54 -27.03
N ALA A 287 -23.41 -10.12 -27.56
CA ALA A 287 -24.69 -10.39 -26.91
C ALA A 287 -24.96 -11.90 -26.88
N GLY A 288 -25.36 -12.41 -25.71
CA GLY A 288 -25.80 -13.79 -25.55
C GLY A 288 -27.22 -14.04 -26.07
N PRO A 289 -27.82 -15.21 -25.78
CA PRO A 289 -29.18 -15.57 -26.20
C PRO A 289 -30.26 -14.63 -25.66
N GLY A 290 -29.97 -13.93 -24.56
CA GLY A 290 -30.81 -12.89 -23.98
C GLY A 290 -29.99 -11.94 -23.11
N PRO A 291 -30.58 -10.82 -22.66
CA PRO A 291 -29.92 -9.88 -21.76
C PRO A 291 -29.60 -10.53 -20.42
N ASP A 292 -28.38 -10.36 -19.94
CA ASP A 292 -27.96 -10.79 -18.60
C ASP A 292 -28.13 -9.60 -17.63
N PRO A 293 -29.04 -9.64 -16.64
CA PRO A 293 -29.19 -8.57 -15.65
C PRO A 293 -28.32 -8.79 -14.41
N THR A 294 -27.35 -9.72 -14.43
CA THR A 294 -26.51 -10.01 -13.26
C THR A 294 -25.75 -8.77 -12.79
N PRO A 295 -25.73 -8.44 -11.48
CA PRO A 295 -25.01 -7.29 -10.95
C PRO A 295 -23.48 -7.42 -11.13
N PRO A 296 -22.75 -6.30 -11.17
CA PRO A 296 -21.29 -6.30 -11.31
C PRO A 296 -20.59 -6.92 -10.08
N GLN A 297 -19.46 -7.59 -10.29
CA GLN A 297 -18.68 -8.30 -9.26
C GLN A 297 -17.21 -7.83 -9.19
N PRO A 298 -16.94 -6.56 -8.88
CA PRO A 298 -15.59 -6.00 -8.95
C PRO A 298 -14.65 -6.45 -7.81
N ALA A 299 -15.11 -7.26 -6.86
CA ALA A 299 -14.36 -7.58 -5.65
C ALA A 299 -12.98 -8.22 -5.93
N ASN A 300 -12.86 -9.06 -6.97
CA ASN A 300 -11.58 -9.68 -7.31
C ASN A 300 -10.56 -8.65 -7.83
N ILE A 301 -10.94 -7.87 -8.84
CA ILE A 301 -10.08 -6.83 -9.42
C ILE A 301 -9.72 -5.75 -8.37
N GLU A 302 -10.64 -5.42 -7.47
CA GLU A 302 -10.38 -4.49 -6.38
C GLU A 302 -9.34 -5.00 -5.40
N ARG A 303 -9.43 -6.28 -4.99
CA ARG A 303 -8.40 -6.91 -4.15
C ARG A 303 -7.04 -6.94 -4.84
N LEU A 304 -7.01 -7.22 -6.15
CA LEU A 304 -5.78 -7.22 -6.94
C LEU A 304 -5.12 -5.83 -6.97
N ILE A 305 -5.91 -4.79 -7.25
CA ILE A 305 -5.45 -3.40 -7.25
C ILE A 305 -4.97 -3.00 -5.86
N ALA A 306 -5.74 -3.29 -4.81
CA ALA A 306 -5.37 -2.98 -3.43
C ALA A 306 -4.03 -3.64 -3.04
N ARG A 307 -3.86 -4.93 -3.34
CA ARG A 307 -2.59 -5.65 -3.10
C ARG A 307 -1.42 -5.03 -3.87
N THR A 308 -1.66 -4.60 -5.10
CA THR A 308 -0.65 -3.93 -5.95
C THR A 308 -0.26 -2.56 -5.38
N VAL A 309 -1.23 -1.77 -4.93
CA VAL A 309 -1.00 -0.50 -4.25
C VAL A 309 -0.22 -0.71 -2.96
N SER A 310 -0.61 -1.68 -2.12
CA SER A 310 0.12 -2.02 -0.89
C SER A 310 1.56 -2.42 -1.18
N ARG A 311 1.82 -3.29 -2.17
CA ARG A 311 3.18 -3.64 -2.61
C ARG A 311 3.98 -2.44 -3.10
N ARG A 312 3.32 -1.51 -3.81
CA ARG A 312 3.97 -0.28 -4.29
C ARG A 312 4.31 0.69 -3.17
N ILE A 313 3.54 0.72 -2.09
CA ILE A 313 3.76 1.63 -0.95
C ILE A 313 4.72 0.99 0.05
N LEU A 314 4.52 -0.27 0.41
CA LEU A 314 5.20 -0.92 1.51
C LEU A 314 6.33 -1.86 1.06
N GLY A 315 6.44 -2.14 -0.25
CA GLY A 315 7.40 -3.12 -0.76
C GLY A 315 6.94 -4.56 -0.59
N ARG A 316 7.88 -5.49 -0.83
CA ARG A 316 7.71 -6.91 -0.46
C ARG A 316 8.60 -7.17 0.77
N PRO A 317 8.18 -8.04 1.70
CA PRO A 317 9.00 -8.39 2.85
C PRO A 317 10.42 -8.79 2.43
N GLY A 318 11.43 -8.18 3.04
CA GLY A 318 12.85 -8.46 2.77
C GLY A 318 13.35 -8.16 1.34
N LEU A 319 12.60 -7.42 0.52
CA LEU A 319 13.05 -7.02 -0.82
C LEU A 319 13.29 -5.52 -0.89
N TYR A 320 14.57 -5.16 -0.95
CA TYR A 320 15.06 -3.81 -1.17
C TYR A 320 15.69 -3.74 -2.55
N MET A 321 15.10 -2.98 -3.48
CA MET A 321 15.60 -2.87 -4.86
C MET A 321 15.24 -1.52 -5.47
N GLN A 322 15.87 -1.13 -6.60
CA GLN A 322 15.59 0.18 -7.20
C GLN A 322 14.12 0.36 -7.60
N SER A 323 13.43 -0.73 -7.96
CA SER A 323 12.00 -0.67 -8.32
C SER A 323 11.12 -0.31 -7.12
N ARG A 324 11.54 -0.68 -5.90
CA ARG A 324 10.92 -0.24 -4.66
C ARG A 324 11.87 -0.35 -3.47
N PHE A 325 12.28 0.80 -2.96
CA PHE A 325 13.03 0.96 -1.73
C PHE A 325 12.13 1.73 -0.73
N PRO A 326 11.45 1.05 0.21
CA PRO A 326 10.55 1.73 1.14
C PRO A 326 11.32 2.67 2.07
N ARG A 327 10.61 3.62 2.68
CA ARG A 327 11.19 4.44 3.75
C ARG A 327 11.37 3.57 4.98
N LYS A 328 12.40 3.87 5.78
CA LYS A 328 12.66 3.22 7.07
C LYS A 328 11.37 3.12 7.90
N ASP A 329 11.11 1.91 8.39
CA ASP A 329 9.97 1.53 9.22
C ASP A 329 8.59 1.67 8.53
N SER A 330 8.58 1.83 7.20
CA SER A 330 7.37 1.77 6.35
C SER A 330 7.31 0.51 5.50
N GLU A 331 8.26 -0.41 5.66
CA GLU A 331 8.33 -1.69 4.97
C GLU A 331 7.23 -2.65 5.45
N ASN A 332 6.69 -3.46 4.54
CA ASN A 332 5.86 -4.60 4.89
C ASN A 332 6.73 -5.80 5.25
N GLY A 333 7.44 -5.72 6.37
CA GLY A 333 8.40 -6.74 6.85
C GLY A 333 9.85 -6.43 6.46
N LYS A 334 10.74 -6.35 7.45
CA LYS A 334 12.15 -6.01 7.27
C LYS A 334 12.93 -7.13 6.57
N THR A 335 12.68 -8.37 6.97
CA THR A 335 13.20 -9.57 6.30
C THR A 335 12.05 -10.40 5.71
N SER A 336 12.37 -11.35 4.83
CA SER A 336 11.36 -12.20 4.16
C SER A 336 10.95 -13.43 4.96
N ALA A 337 11.78 -13.86 5.92
CA ALA A 337 11.59 -15.07 6.69
C ALA A 337 12.26 -14.96 8.08
N PRO A 338 11.89 -15.81 9.05
CA PRO A 338 12.59 -15.94 10.32
C PRO A 338 14.09 -16.25 10.19
N TYR A 339 14.89 -15.76 11.13
CA TYR A 339 16.32 -16.06 11.28
C TYR A 339 16.72 -15.98 12.75
N ALA A 340 17.82 -16.64 13.11
CA ALA A 340 18.31 -16.67 14.50
C ALA A 340 19.76 -16.18 14.61
N VAL A 341 20.02 -15.46 15.70
CA VAL A 341 21.32 -14.87 16.01
C VAL A 341 21.73 -15.33 17.40
N PHE A 342 22.91 -15.94 17.50
CA PHE A 342 23.47 -16.43 18.76
C PHE A 342 24.70 -15.61 19.13
N GLN A 343 24.63 -14.84 20.22
CA GLN A 343 25.75 -14.06 20.71
C GLN A 343 26.44 -14.73 21.89
N GLY A 344 27.77 -14.90 21.78
CA GLY A 344 28.64 -15.37 22.85
C GLY A 344 28.75 -16.90 22.96
N LEU A 345 27.97 -17.66 22.19
CA LEU A 345 27.97 -19.12 22.30
C LEU A 345 29.24 -19.76 21.74
N THR A 346 29.82 -19.22 20.66
CA THR A 346 31.14 -19.63 20.14
C THR A 346 32.29 -19.23 21.05
N ASP A 347 32.14 -18.15 21.83
CA ASP A 347 33.12 -17.75 22.84
C ASP A 347 33.15 -18.79 23.99
N ILE A 348 32.00 -19.36 24.36
CA ILE A 348 31.87 -20.39 25.42
C ILE A 348 32.21 -21.79 24.91
N PHE A 349 31.69 -22.14 23.73
CA PHE A 349 31.82 -23.45 23.10
C PHE A 349 32.44 -23.28 21.71
N PRO A 350 33.75 -23.50 21.54
CA PRO A 350 34.40 -23.30 20.25
C PRO A 350 33.80 -24.13 19.09
N GLY A 351 33.23 -25.31 19.41
CA GLY A 351 32.54 -26.18 18.45
C GLY A 351 31.02 -25.95 18.35
N PHE A 352 30.51 -24.80 18.78
CA PHE A 352 29.06 -24.55 18.86
C PHE A 352 28.36 -24.65 17.49
N GLU A 353 28.97 -24.14 16.42
CA GLU A 353 28.37 -24.13 15.08
C GLU A 353 28.07 -25.54 14.57
N ASP A 354 29.05 -26.44 14.66
CA ASP A 354 28.90 -27.82 14.21
C ASP A 354 27.92 -28.59 15.08
N TRP A 355 27.96 -28.35 16.40
CA TRP A 355 26.97 -28.91 17.32
C TRP A 355 25.55 -28.44 16.98
N LEU A 356 25.35 -27.14 16.73
CA LEU A 356 24.03 -26.56 16.47
C LEU A 356 23.39 -27.11 15.19
N ARG A 357 24.21 -27.45 14.18
CA ARG A 357 23.76 -28.04 12.90
C ARG A 357 23.05 -29.39 13.10
N ASP A 358 23.38 -30.14 14.15
CA ASP A 358 22.72 -31.42 14.44
C ASP A 358 21.33 -31.25 15.09
N TYR A 359 21.02 -30.05 15.60
CA TYR A 359 19.83 -29.75 16.39
C TYR A 359 18.81 -28.84 15.68
N LEU A 360 19.22 -28.04 14.71
CA LEU A 360 18.30 -27.13 13.97
C LEU A 360 18.29 -27.42 12.47
N PRO A 361 17.10 -27.47 11.84
CA PRO A 361 16.99 -27.40 10.39
C PRO A 361 17.29 -25.97 9.92
N GLY A 362 18.45 -25.76 9.32
CA GLY A 362 18.83 -24.45 8.78
C GLY A 362 20.31 -24.35 8.39
N ASP A 363 20.66 -23.24 7.76
CA ASP A 363 22.05 -22.93 7.45
C ASP A 363 22.70 -22.28 8.67
N VAL A 364 23.52 -23.05 9.39
CA VAL A 364 24.30 -22.57 10.54
C VAL A 364 25.63 -22.00 10.06
N HIS A 365 25.70 -20.68 10.08
CA HIS A 365 26.87 -19.86 9.75
C HIS A 365 27.69 -19.53 10.99
N GLY A 366 28.94 -19.13 10.77
CA GLY A 366 29.78 -18.49 11.78
C GLY A 366 29.43 -17.01 11.93
N HIS A 367 30.45 -16.18 12.12
CA HIS A 367 30.29 -14.73 12.21
C HIS A 367 30.05 -14.08 10.84
N LEU A 368 28.78 -14.01 10.40
CA LEU A 368 28.41 -13.34 9.13
C LEU A 368 28.80 -11.85 9.13
N LEU A 369 28.74 -11.21 10.29
CA LEU A 369 29.08 -9.80 10.50
C LEU A 369 30.52 -9.62 11.01
N GLY A 370 31.36 -10.66 10.93
CA GLY A 370 32.74 -10.64 11.41
C GLY A 370 33.65 -9.63 10.66
N PRO A 371 34.68 -9.06 11.30
CA PRO A 371 35.48 -8.00 10.71
C PRO A 371 36.37 -8.44 9.54
N GLU A 372 36.76 -9.73 9.49
CA GLU A 372 37.69 -10.25 8.48
C GLU A 372 36.98 -10.75 7.23
N MET A 373 35.92 -11.55 7.42
CA MET A 373 35.15 -12.14 6.33
C MET A 373 33.72 -12.43 6.78
N VAL A 374 32.87 -12.80 5.83
CA VAL A 374 31.57 -13.40 6.08
C VAL A 374 31.75 -14.91 6.18
N GLU A 375 31.53 -15.46 7.36
CA GLU A 375 31.67 -16.90 7.61
C GLU A 375 30.38 -17.66 7.26
N PHE A 376 30.16 -17.91 5.97
CA PHE A 376 29.09 -18.82 5.54
C PHE A 376 29.28 -20.24 6.10
N ALA A 377 28.25 -21.08 6.02
CA ALA A 377 28.31 -22.45 6.53
C ALA A 377 29.37 -23.23 5.73
N GLY A 378 30.35 -23.82 6.40
CA GLY A 378 31.52 -24.44 5.74
C GLY A 378 32.55 -23.45 5.18
N ARG A 379 32.39 -22.14 5.44
CA ARG A 379 33.28 -21.03 5.07
C ARG A 379 33.66 -20.96 3.58
N PRO A 380 32.75 -21.16 2.60
CA PRO A 380 33.07 -20.94 1.18
C PRO A 380 33.30 -19.45 0.88
N GLU A 381 34.11 -19.16 -0.14
CA GLU A 381 34.33 -17.78 -0.60
C GLU A 381 33.07 -17.13 -1.20
N ILE A 382 32.16 -17.95 -1.72
CA ILE A 382 30.89 -17.55 -2.33
C ILE A 382 29.76 -18.33 -1.64
N GLY A 383 28.87 -17.59 -0.99
CA GLY A 383 27.70 -18.11 -0.29
C GLY A 383 26.44 -18.18 -1.16
N PRO A 384 25.28 -18.45 -0.52
CA PRO A 384 23.99 -18.52 -1.20
C PRO A 384 23.70 -17.28 -2.05
N GLY A 385 23.13 -17.49 -3.25
CA GLY A 385 22.77 -16.41 -4.15
C GLY A 385 23.94 -15.58 -4.68
N ALA A 386 25.14 -16.18 -4.73
CA ALA A 386 26.39 -15.54 -5.16
C ALA A 386 26.85 -14.38 -4.27
N LEU A 387 26.48 -14.39 -2.99
CA LEU A 387 26.99 -13.44 -2.00
C LEU A 387 28.47 -13.72 -1.72
N SER A 388 29.30 -12.68 -1.78
CA SER A 388 30.73 -12.80 -1.51
C SER A 388 31.01 -12.91 -0.02
N SER A 389 32.06 -13.65 0.33
CA SER A 389 32.61 -13.71 1.69
C SER A 389 33.36 -12.42 2.12
N SER A 390 33.47 -11.41 1.26
CA SER A 390 34.17 -10.16 1.56
C SER A 390 33.44 -9.31 2.60
N ALA A 391 34.08 -9.06 3.74
CA ALA A 391 33.59 -8.13 4.76
C ALA A 391 33.38 -6.71 4.20
N VAL A 392 34.28 -6.25 3.32
CA VAL A 392 34.18 -4.91 2.70
C VAL A 392 32.91 -4.77 1.84
N LEU A 393 32.57 -5.82 1.08
CA LEU A 393 31.35 -5.80 0.25
C LEU A 393 30.08 -5.88 1.11
N ARG A 394 30.10 -6.70 2.16
CA ARG A 394 29.01 -6.76 3.15
C ARG A 394 28.80 -5.40 3.81
N ASP A 395 29.86 -4.78 4.34
CA ASP A 395 29.78 -3.55 5.13
C ASP A 395 29.42 -2.31 4.30
N TYR A 396 29.51 -2.39 2.97
CA TYR A 396 28.97 -1.36 2.08
C TYR A 396 27.43 -1.24 2.17
N ASP A 397 26.73 -2.36 2.35
CA ASP A 397 25.27 -2.42 2.59
C ASP A 397 24.91 -3.65 3.43
N PRO A 398 25.14 -3.59 4.77
CA PRO A 398 24.93 -4.75 5.64
C PRO A 398 23.45 -5.15 5.69
N GLN A 399 22.54 -4.18 5.54
CA GLN A 399 21.09 -4.45 5.50
C GLN A 399 20.72 -5.19 4.21
N GLY A 400 21.20 -4.73 3.06
CA GLY A 400 21.00 -5.41 1.78
C GLY A 400 21.58 -6.82 1.80
N PHE A 401 22.77 -7.00 2.37
CA PHE A 401 23.39 -8.31 2.55
C PHE A 401 22.50 -9.28 3.34
N LEU A 402 22.10 -8.90 4.57
CA LEU A 402 21.32 -9.78 5.45
C LEU A 402 19.95 -10.11 4.83
N THR A 403 19.29 -9.10 4.28
CA THR A 403 17.96 -9.29 3.66
C THR A 403 18.03 -10.12 2.38
N ALA A 404 19.10 -10.00 1.59
CA ALA A 404 19.33 -10.85 0.43
C ALA A 404 19.59 -12.30 0.81
N LEU A 405 20.46 -12.55 1.81
CA LEU A 405 20.77 -13.90 2.29
C LEU A 405 19.51 -14.65 2.72
N ILE A 406 18.70 -14.03 3.59
CA ILE A 406 17.43 -14.61 4.09
C ILE A 406 16.41 -14.81 2.96
N ARG A 407 16.47 -14.00 1.91
CA ARG A 407 15.51 -14.05 0.80
C ARG A 407 15.85 -15.10 -0.24
N MET A 408 17.13 -15.42 -0.41
CA MET A 408 17.63 -16.29 -1.48
C MET A 408 17.56 -17.77 -1.13
N THR A 409 17.37 -18.10 0.15
CA THR A 409 17.29 -19.48 0.65
C THR A 409 15.89 -19.80 1.17
N GLU A 410 15.53 -21.08 1.13
CA GLU A 410 14.31 -21.58 1.79
C GLU A 410 14.59 -22.03 3.23
N GLN A 411 15.86 -22.32 3.55
CA GLN A 411 16.32 -22.72 4.87
C GLN A 411 16.44 -21.52 5.80
N MET A 412 16.13 -21.72 7.08
CA MET A 412 16.33 -20.67 8.09
C MET A 412 17.82 -20.36 8.21
N GLN A 413 18.16 -19.07 8.21
CA GLN A 413 19.53 -18.62 8.38
C GLN A 413 19.82 -18.44 9.87
N VAL A 414 20.89 -19.07 10.35
CA VAL A 414 21.31 -19.02 11.76
C VAL A 414 22.77 -18.62 11.80
N PHE A 415 23.14 -17.61 12.59
CA PHE A 415 24.52 -17.13 12.61
C PHE A 415 25.01 -16.69 13.98
N GLN A 416 26.33 -16.70 14.14
CA GLN A 416 27.01 -16.27 15.35
C GLN A 416 27.20 -14.76 15.35
N PHE A 417 27.15 -14.17 16.53
CA PHE A 417 27.37 -12.75 16.73
C PHE A 417 28.24 -12.49 17.94
N SER A 418 28.93 -11.35 17.94
CA SER A 418 29.81 -10.95 19.03
C SER A 418 29.94 -9.43 19.07
N PRO A 419 30.31 -8.83 20.21
CA PRO A 419 30.72 -7.42 20.26
C PRO A 419 31.94 -7.09 19.36
N ARG A 420 32.60 -8.11 18.78
CA ARG A 420 33.68 -7.97 17.78
C ARG A 420 33.16 -7.73 16.36
N ASP A 421 31.91 -8.08 16.10
CA ASP A 421 31.31 -8.03 14.77
C ASP A 421 30.83 -6.60 14.44
N ASN A 422 30.49 -6.35 13.18
CA ASN A 422 29.85 -5.12 12.77
C ASN A 422 28.48 -4.96 13.46
N GLN A 423 28.32 -3.86 14.20
CA GLN A 423 27.16 -3.56 15.03
C GLN A 423 26.06 -2.73 14.33
N ASP A 424 26.25 -2.38 13.05
CA ASP A 424 25.35 -1.49 12.30
C ASP A 424 23.90 -2.00 12.24
N LEU A 425 23.70 -3.31 12.32
CA LEU A 425 22.39 -3.96 12.22
C LEU A 425 21.65 -4.14 13.56
N ASN A 426 22.20 -3.68 14.69
CA ASN A 426 21.58 -3.89 16.01
C ASN A 426 20.13 -3.41 16.06
N TRP A 427 19.86 -2.18 15.63
CA TRP A 427 18.48 -1.66 15.55
C TRP A 427 17.65 -2.38 14.50
N PHE A 428 18.24 -2.76 13.36
CA PHE A 428 17.53 -3.47 12.30
C PHE A 428 17.01 -4.81 12.80
N MET A 429 17.88 -5.64 13.40
CA MET A 429 17.54 -6.94 13.95
C MET A 429 16.57 -6.81 15.13
N ALA A 430 16.82 -5.91 16.09
CA ALA A 430 15.98 -5.76 17.27
C ALA A 430 14.53 -5.34 16.96
N THR A 431 14.32 -4.59 15.88
CA THR A 431 12.99 -4.11 15.46
C THR A 431 12.35 -4.97 14.38
N ASP A 432 12.97 -6.09 14.01
CA ASP A 432 12.44 -7.05 13.06
C ASP A 432 11.68 -8.19 13.78
N PRO A 433 10.36 -8.37 13.56
CA PRO A 433 9.59 -9.44 14.19
C PRO A 433 9.99 -10.86 13.76
N ASN A 434 10.79 -11.01 12.69
CA ASN A 434 11.31 -12.30 12.25
C ASN A 434 12.58 -12.74 13.01
N ALA A 435 13.24 -11.83 13.73
CA ALA A 435 14.50 -12.12 14.39
C ALA A 435 14.30 -12.87 15.72
N TYR A 436 15.11 -13.92 15.91
CA TYR A 436 15.33 -14.58 17.20
C TYR A 436 16.73 -14.23 17.69
N LEU A 437 16.84 -13.57 18.83
CA LEU A 437 18.11 -13.10 19.37
C LEU A 437 18.38 -13.79 20.71
N PHE A 438 19.43 -14.61 20.74
CA PHE A 438 19.87 -15.37 21.90
C PHE A 438 21.22 -14.83 22.36
N VAL A 439 21.23 -14.12 23.48
CA VAL A 439 22.38 -13.32 23.92
C VAL A 439 22.87 -13.82 25.28
N VAL A 440 24.12 -14.29 25.33
CA VAL A 440 24.83 -14.53 26.58
C VAL A 440 25.81 -13.39 26.82
N THR A 441 25.50 -12.50 27.77
CA THR A 441 26.32 -11.31 28.02
C THR A 441 27.63 -11.67 28.71
N GLY A 442 28.71 -10.96 28.41
CA GLY A 442 30.01 -11.16 29.05
C GLY A 442 30.80 -12.39 28.59
N ALA A 443 30.25 -13.23 27.72
CA ALA A 443 30.89 -14.45 27.20
C ALA A 443 32.21 -14.18 26.45
N TRP A 444 32.30 -13.04 25.79
CA TRP A 444 33.48 -12.58 25.05
C TRP A 444 34.73 -12.40 25.92
N ASN A 445 34.62 -12.45 27.26
CA ASN A 445 35.78 -12.45 28.15
C ASN A 445 36.56 -13.78 28.13
N LEU A 446 35.91 -14.92 27.87
CA LEU A 446 36.57 -16.23 27.95
C LEU A 446 37.76 -16.37 27.01
N PRO A 447 37.66 -16.01 25.70
CA PRO A 447 38.82 -16.10 24.82
C PRO A 447 39.98 -15.18 25.23
N LEU A 448 39.74 -14.14 26.02
CA LEU A 448 40.78 -13.21 26.48
C LEU A 448 41.62 -13.78 27.64
N LEU A 449 41.15 -14.84 28.31
CA LEU A 449 41.90 -15.52 29.38
C LEU A 449 43.16 -16.20 28.84
N ASP A 450 43.02 -16.82 27.67
CA ASP A 450 44.06 -17.66 27.05
C ASP A 450 45.01 -16.86 26.12
N MET A 451 44.78 -15.56 25.97
CA MET A 451 45.56 -14.72 25.08
C MET A 451 46.91 -14.35 25.70
N ASP A 452 48.00 -14.77 25.05
CA ASP A 452 49.36 -14.38 25.39
C ASP A 452 49.64 -12.95 24.90
N MET A 453 49.19 -11.96 25.67
CA MET A 453 49.39 -10.55 25.36
C MET A 453 49.51 -9.68 26.62
N PRO A 454 50.09 -8.47 26.52
CA PRO A 454 50.21 -7.56 27.66
C PRO A 454 48.85 -7.25 28.28
N PHE A 455 48.78 -7.27 29.62
CA PHE A 455 47.53 -7.06 30.35
C PHE A 455 46.87 -5.71 30.07
N ASP A 456 47.65 -4.66 29.78
CA ASP A 456 47.10 -3.36 29.40
C ASP A 456 46.33 -3.40 28.07
N ASP A 457 46.76 -4.23 27.13
CA ASP A 457 46.07 -4.43 25.86
C ASP A 457 44.79 -5.25 26.06
N ILE A 458 44.85 -6.31 26.88
CA ILE A 458 43.66 -7.06 27.31
C ILE A 458 42.63 -6.11 27.90
N ARG A 459 43.04 -5.26 28.87
CA ARG A 459 42.16 -4.28 29.52
C ARG A 459 41.50 -3.33 28.53
N ARG A 460 42.23 -2.85 27.51
CA ARG A 460 41.69 -1.97 26.46
C ARG A 460 40.67 -2.68 25.58
N ILE A 461 40.96 -3.93 25.20
CA ILE A 461 40.04 -4.76 24.41
C ILE A 461 38.77 -5.03 25.21
N THR A 462 38.90 -5.45 26.48
CA THR A 462 37.78 -5.68 27.39
C THR A 462 36.90 -4.44 27.51
N ALA A 463 37.49 -3.25 27.71
CA ALA A 463 36.74 -2.02 27.83
C ALA A 463 35.95 -1.68 26.54
N LYS A 464 36.52 -1.96 25.37
CA LYS A 464 35.85 -1.75 24.07
C LYS A 464 34.69 -2.73 23.90
N LEU A 465 34.92 -4.03 24.08
CA LEU A 465 33.90 -5.07 23.90
C LEU A 465 32.75 -4.90 24.90
N GLN A 466 33.06 -4.56 26.16
CA GLN A 466 32.05 -4.26 27.17
C GLN A 466 31.17 -3.06 26.77
N ARG A 467 31.78 -1.98 26.26
CA ARG A 467 31.02 -0.82 25.80
C ARG A 467 30.10 -1.19 24.64
N THR A 468 30.61 -1.90 23.65
CA THR A 468 29.84 -2.35 22.49
C THR A 468 28.67 -3.27 22.90
N GLU A 469 28.89 -4.21 23.81
CA GLU A 469 27.81 -5.05 24.33
C GLU A 469 26.77 -4.25 25.10
N MET A 470 27.19 -3.27 25.91
CA MET A 470 26.25 -2.38 26.63
C MET A 470 25.39 -1.55 25.67
N GLU A 471 25.95 -1.04 24.58
CA GLU A 471 25.20 -0.32 23.54
C GLU A 471 24.16 -1.24 22.88
N LEU A 472 24.51 -2.49 22.57
CA LEU A 472 23.53 -3.48 22.11
C LEU A 472 22.41 -3.71 23.15
N LEU A 473 22.76 -3.83 24.43
CA LEU A 473 21.77 -4.01 25.49
C LEU A 473 20.81 -2.83 25.63
N GLU A 474 21.26 -1.59 25.41
CA GLU A 474 20.36 -0.43 25.36
C GLU A 474 19.33 -0.56 24.23
N VAL A 475 19.74 -1.08 23.08
CA VAL A 475 18.85 -1.37 21.95
C VAL A 475 17.86 -2.48 22.31
N LEU A 476 18.34 -3.60 22.85
CA LEU A 476 17.53 -4.79 23.17
C LEU A 476 16.56 -4.57 24.33
N ASN A 477 16.82 -3.59 25.21
CA ASN A 477 15.89 -3.18 26.27
C ASN A 477 14.95 -2.04 25.86
N SER A 478 15.01 -1.59 24.61
CA SER A 478 14.17 -0.50 24.12
C SER A 478 12.70 -0.91 23.96
N VAL A 479 11.78 0.05 24.10
CA VAL A 479 10.34 -0.14 23.86
C VAL A 479 9.99 -0.44 22.40
N TRP A 480 10.93 -0.22 21.48
CA TRP A 480 10.73 -0.43 20.03
C TRP A 480 11.06 -1.85 19.57
N VAL A 481 11.57 -2.71 20.46
CA VAL A 481 11.94 -4.08 20.14
C VAL A 481 10.72 -4.89 19.73
N LYS A 482 10.86 -5.58 18.59
CA LYS A 482 9.86 -6.51 18.03
C LYS A 482 10.41 -7.92 17.86
N ALA A 483 11.72 -8.08 17.88
CA ALA A 483 12.39 -9.36 17.86
C ALA A 483 12.05 -10.21 19.09
N ARG A 484 12.19 -11.53 18.95
CA ARG A 484 12.12 -12.46 20.07
C ARG A 484 13.49 -12.52 20.73
N VAL A 485 13.64 -11.84 21.85
CA VAL A 485 14.94 -11.73 22.56
C VAL A 485 14.95 -12.64 23.79
N GLN A 486 16.03 -13.40 23.95
CA GLN A 486 16.40 -14.06 25.20
C GLN A 486 17.79 -13.59 25.60
N LEU A 487 17.90 -13.11 26.83
CA LEU A 487 19.13 -12.55 27.37
C LEU A 487 19.46 -13.31 28.65
N TRP A 488 20.69 -13.81 28.73
CA TRP A 488 21.23 -14.47 29.91
C TRP A 488 22.56 -13.85 30.31
N GLU A 489 22.75 -13.65 31.61
CA GLU A 489 24.07 -13.33 32.13
C GLU A 489 24.98 -14.55 32.04
N PHE A 490 26.29 -14.31 31.88
CA PHE A 490 27.27 -15.38 31.77
C PHE A 490 27.16 -16.43 32.89
N ASN A 491 27.13 -16.00 34.16
CA ASN A 491 27.09 -16.93 35.30
C ASN A 491 25.80 -17.75 35.33
N ASP A 492 24.66 -17.13 35.03
CA ASP A 492 23.37 -17.81 34.97
C ASP A 492 23.33 -18.85 33.84
N PHE A 493 23.99 -18.54 32.72
CA PHE A 493 24.12 -19.46 31.60
C PHE A 493 24.98 -20.67 31.97
N ILE A 494 26.18 -20.45 32.52
CA ILE A 494 27.12 -21.52 32.88
C ILE A 494 26.58 -22.42 34.00
N ALA A 495 25.71 -21.91 34.87
CA ALA A 495 25.07 -22.71 35.91
C ALA A 495 24.10 -23.78 35.35
N ARG A 496 23.50 -23.54 34.17
CA ARG A 496 22.49 -24.44 33.56
C ARG A 496 22.45 -24.38 32.02
N PRO A 497 23.59 -24.62 31.33
CA PRO A 497 23.70 -24.39 29.89
C PRO A 497 22.77 -25.29 29.07
N GLN A 498 22.62 -26.56 29.49
CA GLN A 498 21.78 -27.53 28.80
C GLN A 498 20.30 -27.11 28.78
N ALA A 499 19.74 -26.75 29.93
CA ALA A 499 18.34 -26.35 30.04
C ALA A 499 18.03 -25.05 29.28
N ILE A 500 18.99 -24.12 29.24
CA ILE A 500 18.84 -22.87 28.50
C ILE A 500 18.85 -23.12 27.00
N LEU A 501 19.81 -23.91 26.50
CA LEU A 501 19.91 -24.23 25.09
C LEU A 501 18.70 -25.05 24.61
N ASP A 502 18.25 -26.03 25.39
CA ASP A 502 17.04 -26.80 25.09
C ASP A 502 15.81 -25.90 24.89
N LYS A 503 15.61 -24.94 25.80
CA LYS A 503 14.54 -23.94 25.67
C LYS A 503 14.73 -23.01 24.46
N ALA A 504 15.96 -22.59 24.16
CA ALA A 504 16.25 -21.72 23.03
C ALA A 504 15.93 -22.41 21.69
N LEU A 505 16.34 -23.66 21.55
CA LEU A 505 16.07 -24.48 20.37
C LEU A 505 14.56 -24.70 20.18
N GLY A 506 13.84 -25.05 21.25
CA GLY A 506 12.37 -25.22 21.21
C GLY A 506 11.58 -23.95 20.84
N GLN A 507 12.18 -22.75 20.98
CA GLN A 507 11.57 -21.50 20.49
C GLN A 507 11.74 -21.31 18.98
N ILE A 508 12.84 -21.80 18.41
CA ILE A 508 13.12 -21.74 16.97
C ILE A 508 12.31 -22.81 16.26
N ASP A 509 12.41 -24.05 16.74
CA ASP A 509 11.75 -25.22 16.18
C ASP A 509 11.07 -25.99 17.32
N PRO A 510 9.72 -26.00 17.39
CA PRO A 510 8.98 -26.74 18.40
C PRO A 510 9.25 -28.26 18.41
N ASP A 511 9.71 -28.81 17.27
CA ASP A 511 10.02 -30.23 17.11
C ASP A 511 11.54 -30.52 17.29
N ALA A 512 12.31 -29.54 17.77
CA ALA A 512 13.73 -29.70 18.03
C ALA A 512 14.01 -30.87 18.99
N LYS A 513 15.06 -31.63 18.69
CA LYS A 513 15.49 -32.76 19.54
C LYS A 513 15.96 -32.23 20.90
N PRO A 514 15.61 -32.90 22.02
CA PRO A 514 16.10 -32.51 23.33
C PRO A 514 17.63 -32.50 23.38
N VAL A 515 18.21 -31.51 24.05
CA VAL A 515 19.65 -31.43 24.23
C VAL A 515 20.10 -32.54 25.19
N THR A 516 20.85 -33.51 24.68
CA THR A 516 21.38 -34.65 25.46
C THR A 516 22.85 -34.51 25.80
N LYS A 517 23.64 -33.83 24.95
CA LYS A 517 25.07 -33.61 25.14
C LYS A 517 25.46 -32.22 24.67
N LEU A 518 26.28 -31.52 25.45
CA LEU A 518 26.83 -30.22 25.12
C LEU A 518 28.18 -30.36 24.38
N PRO A 519 28.53 -29.39 23.52
CA PRO A 519 29.87 -29.30 22.96
C PRO A 519 30.91 -29.00 24.06
N PRO A 520 32.21 -29.30 23.83
CA PRO A 520 33.26 -28.96 24.78
C PRO A 520 33.27 -27.45 25.08
N MET A 521 33.21 -27.12 26.36
CA MET A 521 33.29 -25.75 26.86
C MET A 521 34.74 -25.34 27.04
N ARG A 522 35.05 -24.06 26.82
CA ARG A 522 36.36 -23.50 27.18
C ARG A 522 36.64 -23.68 28.66
N ASP A 523 37.93 -23.77 29.00
CA ASP A 523 38.33 -23.75 30.39
C ASP A 523 38.00 -22.39 31.01
N ILE A 524 37.33 -22.42 32.16
CA ILE A 524 36.95 -21.23 32.93
C ILE A 524 37.85 -21.03 34.15
N THR A 525 38.83 -21.92 34.34
CA THR A 525 39.83 -21.84 35.41
C THR A 525 40.61 -20.54 35.25
N GLY A 526 40.72 -19.74 36.32
CA GLY A 526 41.39 -18.43 36.27
C GLY A 526 40.50 -17.23 35.92
N LEU A 527 39.24 -17.45 35.55
CA LEU A 527 38.29 -16.36 35.28
C LEU A 527 38.06 -15.46 36.51
N PRO A 528 37.86 -15.97 37.75
CA PRO A 528 37.70 -15.11 38.93
C PRO A 528 38.90 -14.20 39.18
N GLU A 529 40.12 -14.75 39.07
CA GLU A 529 41.37 -14.00 39.24
C GLU A 529 41.51 -12.93 38.15
N HIS A 530 41.18 -13.27 36.91
CA HIS A 530 41.20 -12.32 35.79
C HIS A 530 40.22 -11.16 35.98
N LEU A 531 38.96 -11.46 36.34
CA LEU A 531 37.95 -10.43 36.62
C LEU A 531 38.37 -9.55 37.80
N GLN A 532 38.96 -10.14 38.85
CA GLN A 532 39.50 -9.38 39.97
C GLN A 532 40.67 -8.48 39.53
N ARG A 533 41.55 -8.96 38.65
CA ARG A 533 42.65 -8.18 38.09
C ARG A 533 42.15 -6.99 37.27
N LEU A 534 41.09 -7.17 36.48
CA LEU A 534 40.42 -6.09 35.75
C LEU A 534 39.84 -5.04 36.71
N ARG A 535 39.13 -5.48 37.76
CA ARG A 535 38.60 -4.61 38.83
C ARG A 535 39.70 -3.80 39.50
N ASN A 536 40.81 -4.44 39.85
CA ASN A 536 41.96 -3.78 40.47
C ASN A 536 42.60 -2.74 39.54
N SER A 537 42.46 -2.90 38.21
CA SER A 537 42.96 -1.95 37.21
C SER A 537 42.00 -0.78 36.91
N GLY A 538 40.87 -0.69 37.63
CA GLY A 538 39.86 0.36 37.47
C GLY A 538 38.82 0.10 36.37
N LEU A 539 38.82 -1.09 35.76
CA LEU A 539 37.74 -1.52 34.87
C LEU A 539 36.75 -2.36 35.68
N HIS A 540 35.49 -1.95 35.73
CA HIS A 540 34.43 -2.76 36.35
C HIS A 540 33.78 -3.64 35.28
N PRO A 541 34.14 -4.95 35.16
CA PRO A 541 33.43 -5.88 34.30
C PRO A 541 31.98 -5.95 34.80
N ARG A 542 31.07 -5.38 34.01
CA ARG A 542 29.62 -5.49 34.25
C ARG A 542 29.13 -6.73 33.49
N LEU A 543 28.00 -7.30 33.93
CA LEU A 543 27.26 -8.36 33.21
C LEU A 543 27.84 -9.79 33.31
N THR A 544 28.73 -10.02 34.28
CA THR A 544 29.22 -11.34 34.70
C THR A 544 28.63 -11.74 36.08
N GLY A 545 27.40 -11.35 36.42
CA GLY A 545 26.71 -11.75 37.67
C GLY A 545 26.72 -10.77 38.86
N ASP A 546 27.38 -9.62 38.77
CA ASP A 546 27.52 -8.67 39.91
C ASP A 546 26.38 -7.61 40.01
N GLN A 547 25.52 -7.46 38.99
CA GLN A 547 24.33 -6.59 39.03
C GLN A 547 23.20 -7.19 38.19
N PRO A 548 21.96 -7.26 38.72
CA PRO A 548 20.83 -7.79 37.94
C PRO A 548 20.54 -6.90 36.73
N ILE A 549 20.34 -7.52 35.57
CA ILE A 549 19.68 -6.86 34.43
C ILE A 549 18.31 -6.35 34.89
N THR A 550 18.20 -5.05 35.15
CA THR A 550 16.92 -4.39 35.46
C THR A 550 16.25 -4.06 34.12
N LYS A 551 14.98 -4.41 33.81
CA LYS A 551 13.85 -4.80 34.67
C LYS A 551 12.76 -5.53 33.84
N ALA A 552 11.99 -6.40 34.51
CA ALA A 552 10.56 -6.67 34.33
C ALA A 552 10.04 -7.23 32.98
N SER A 553 10.15 -8.55 32.78
CA SER A 553 9.20 -9.33 31.97
C SER A 553 9.40 -10.84 32.19
N HIS A 554 8.85 -11.45 33.25
CA HIS A 554 7.53 -12.07 33.15
C HIS A 554 6.52 -11.23 32.36
N ILE A 555 6.67 -11.21 31.04
CA ILE A 555 5.54 -10.97 30.14
C ILE A 555 5.28 -12.29 29.46
N LEU A 556 4.17 -12.86 29.91
CA LEU A 556 3.48 -14.03 29.40
C LEU A 556 3.60 -14.18 27.89
N ALA A 557 3.63 -15.45 27.48
CA ALA A 557 3.10 -15.90 26.21
C ALA A 557 1.87 -15.07 25.80
N ARG A 558 2.08 -14.16 24.84
CA ARG A 558 1.01 -13.62 24.01
C ARG A 558 1.52 -13.71 22.59
N ASN A 559 1.15 -14.81 21.95
CA ASN A 559 0.74 -14.89 20.54
C ASN A 559 0.07 -16.26 20.33
N ASN A 560 -1.16 -16.35 20.82
CA ASN A 560 -2.22 -17.17 20.24
C ASN A 560 -3.44 -16.24 20.10
N ILE A 561 -3.50 -15.53 18.96
CA ILE A 561 -4.71 -15.06 18.30
C ILE A 561 -4.47 -15.25 16.80
#